data_AF-A0A3A9BGX8-F1
#
_entry.id   AF-A0A3A9BGX8-F1
#
_cell.length_a   1.000
_cell.length_b   1.000
_cell.length_c   1.000
_cell.angle_alpha   90.00
_cell.angle_beta   90.00
_cell.angle_gamma   90.00
#
_symmetry.space_group_name_H-M   'P 1'
#
loop_
_entity.id
_entity.type
_entity.pdbx_description
1 polymer ?
#
loop_
_entity_poly.entity_id
_entity_poly.type
_entity_poly.pdbx_seq_one_letter_code
_entity_poly.pdbx_strand_id
1 'polypeptide(L)'
;MARSLRSIEMDFGKAKRQARELDEVAGNLEKLSGTQLEETLNQLGTNWTGDNSLKYIGKGKVLQGNIDKTAQAIRQVAQAIRDIAEAIYEAEMEAWERAHNRD
;
A
#
# COMPACT_ATOMS: atom_id res chain seq x y z
N MET A 1 -4.83 -33.04 9.39
CA MET A 1 -4.08 -33.34 8.14
C MET A 1 -3.28 -32.11 7.78
N ALA A 2 -1.99 -32.24 7.47
CA ALA A 2 -1.20 -31.12 6.95
C ALA A 2 -1.75 -30.68 5.59
N ARG A 3 -1.71 -29.37 5.29
CA ARG A 3 -2.11 -28.82 3.99
C ARG A 3 -1.13 -29.28 2.91
N SER A 4 -1.54 -29.33 1.65
CA SER A 4 -0.61 -29.72 0.57
C SER A 4 0.37 -28.58 0.28
N LEU A 5 1.61 -28.91 -0.08
CA LEU A 5 2.65 -27.93 -0.46
C LEU A 5 2.12 -26.91 -1.49
N ARG A 6 1.43 -27.41 -2.52
CA ARG A 6 0.81 -26.55 -3.55
C ARG A 6 -0.18 -25.54 -2.98
N SER A 7 -0.97 -25.92 -1.97
CA SER A 7 -1.94 -24.99 -1.36
C SER A 7 -1.26 -23.92 -0.52
N ILE A 8 -0.19 -24.28 0.21
CA ILE A 8 0.63 -23.37 1.02
C ILE A 8 1.27 -22.31 0.10
N GLU A 9 1.93 -22.76 -0.97
CA GLU A 9 2.56 -21.87 -1.96
C GLU A 9 1.55 -20.96 -2.67
N MET A 10 0.37 -21.50 -3.01
CA MET A 10 -0.69 -20.73 -3.67
C MET A 10 -1.21 -19.60 -2.78
N ASP A 11 -1.47 -19.89 -1.50
CA ASP A 11 -1.97 -18.91 -0.54
C ASP A 11 -0.93 -17.83 -0.25
N PHE A 12 0.33 -18.22 -0.02
CA PHE A 12 1.44 -17.27 0.14
C PHE A 12 1.61 -16.37 -1.09
N GLY A 13 1.58 -16.96 -2.29
CA GLY A 13 1.63 -16.21 -3.54
C GLY A 13 0.45 -15.25 -3.71
N LYS A 14 -0.76 -15.64 -3.26
CA LYS A 14 -1.95 -14.76 -3.27
C LYS A 14 -1.78 -13.57 -2.34
N ALA A 15 -1.30 -13.78 -1.12
CA ALA A 15 -1.05 -12.69 -0.17
C ALA A 15 -0.02 -11.68 -0.72
N LYS A 16 1.07 -12.17 -1.33
CA LYS A 16 2.07 -11.31 -1.99
C LYS A 16 1.49 -10.47 -3.13
N ARG A 17 0.56 -11.02 -3.91
CA ARG A 17 -0.13 -10.27 -4.98
C ARG A 17 -1.01 -9.16 -4.40
N GLN A 18 -1.79 -9.46 -3.37
CA GLN A 18 -2.64 -8.46 -2.69
C GLN A 18 -1.81 -7.32 -2.11
N ALA A 19 -0.67 -7.61 -1.47
CA ALA A 19 0.24 -6.58 -0.97
C ALA A 19 0.81 -5.70 -2.11
N ARG A 20 1.10 -6.29 -3.29
CA ARG A 20 1.57 -5.54 -4.46
C ARG A 20 0.48 -4.62 -5.03
N GLU A 21 -0.75 -5.08 -5.12
CA GLU A 21 -1.89 -4.25 -5.56
C GLU A 21 -2.06 -3.02 -4.66
N LEU A 22 -1.88 -3.17 -3.34
CA LEU A 22 -1.90 -2.04 -2.40
C LEU A 22 -0.75 -1.06 -2.65
N ASP A 23 0.46 -1.55 -2.92
CA ASP A 23 1.60 -0.67 -3.26
C ASP A 23 1.37 0.12 -4.56
N GLU A 24 0.73 -0.50 -5.56
CA GLU A 24 0.36 0.19 -6.79
C GLU A 24 -0.65 1.31 -6.52
N VAL A 25 -1.67 1.04 -5.69
CA VAL A 25 -2.64 2.07 -5.26
C VAL A 25 -1.95 3.20 -4.50
N ALA A 26 -1.07 2.89 -3.54
CA ALA A 26 -0.32 3.89 -2.80
C ALA A 26 0.56 4.75 -3.72
N GLY A 27 1.27 4.13 -4.68
CA GLY A 27 2.08 4.84 -5.66
C GLY A 27 1.25 5.76 -6.57
N ASN A 28 0.04 5.34 -6.95
CA ASN A 28 -0.87 6.18 -7.71
C ASN A 28 -1.34 7.41 -6.90
N LEU A 29 -1.59 7.24 -5.60
CA LEU A 29 -1.95 8.36 -4.72
C LEU A 29 -0.79 9.35 -4.53
N GLU A 30 0.43 8.86 -4.32
CA GLU A 30 1.63 9.70 -4.24
C GLU A 30 1.84 10.50 -5.53
N LYS A 31 1.66 9.86 -6.69
CA LYS A 31 1.73 10.54 -7.99
C LYS A 31 0.62 11.59 -8.16
N LEU A 32 -0.62 11.26 -7.76
CA LEU A 32 -1.74 12.21 -7.80
C LEU A 32 -1.44 13.45 -6.95
N SER A 33 -0.96 13.24 -5.72
CA SER A 33 -0.63 14.31 -4.76
C SER A 33 0.55 15.16 -5.23
N GLY A 34 1.70 14.53 -5.49
CA GLY A 34 2.97 15.21 -5.78
C GLY A 34 3.16 15.68 -7.23
N THR A 35 2.27 15.32 -8.14
CA THR A 35 2.34 15.81 -9.54
C THR A 35 1.09 16.61 -9.90
N GLN A 36 -0.06 15.95 -10.02
CA GLN A 36 -1.24 16.55 -10.63
C GLN A 36 -1.86 17.64 -9.73
N LEU A 37 -2.04 17.34 -8.45
CA LEU A 37 -2.58 18.29 -7.51
C LEU A 37 -1.59 19.44 -7.26
N GLU A 38 -0.30 19.15 -7.16
CA GLU A 38 0.73 20.17 -6.98
C GLU A 38 0.76 21.16 -8.15
N GLU A 39 0.82 20.64 -9.38
CA GLU A 39 0.83 21.45 -10.59
C GLU A 39 -0.43 22.32 -10.68
N THR A 40 -1.61 21.74 -10.40
CA THR A 40 -2.88 22.47 -10.41
C THR A 40 -2.90 23.61 -9.40
N LEU A 41 -2.43 23.37 -8.17
CA LEU A 41 -2.37 24.39 -7.13
C LEU A 41 -1.38 25.50 -7.47
N ASN A 42 -0.24 25.16 -8.09
CA ASN A 42 0.74 26.12 -8.55
C ASN A 42 0.18 27.00 -9.69
N GLN A 43 -0.49 26.40 -10.68
CA GLN A 43 -1.14 27.14 -11.77
C GLN A 43 -2.28 28.04 -11.27
N LEU A 44 -3.03 27.61 -10.25
CA LEU A 44 -4.03 28.45 -9.60
C LEU A 44 -3.37 29.65 -8.90
N GLY A 45 -2.28 29.43 -8.17
CA GLY A 45 -1.57 30.50 -7.46
C GLY A 45 -0.94 31.55 -8.37
N THR A 46 -0.54 31.18 -9.59
CA THR A 46 0.01 32.14 -10.55
C THR A 46 -1.07 32.98 -11.24
N ASN A 47 -2.25 32.42 -11.48
CA ASN A 47 -3.32 33.08 -12.25
C ASN A 47 -4.41 33.73 -11.39
N TRP A 48 -4.58 33.27 -10.15
CA TRP A 48 -5.57 33.81 -9.23
C TRP A 48 -4.87 34.47 -8.03
N THR A 49 -4.93 35.80 -7.96
CA THR A 49 -4.31 36.59 -6.90
C THR A 49 -5.31 36.99 -5.81
N GLY A 50 -4.78 37.37 -4.64
CA GLY A 50 -5.55 37.86 -3.49
C GLY A 50 -5.78 36.81 -2.38
N ASP A 51 -6.26 37.28 -1.24
CA ASP A 51 -6.34 36.49 0.01
C ASP A 51 -7.17 35.21 -0.09
N ASN A 52 -8.23 35.23 -0.90
CA ASN A 52 -9.08 34.05 -1.09
C ASN A 52 -8.36 32.94 -1.86
N SER A 53 -7.50 33.30 -2.81
CA SER A 53 -6.65 32.33 -3.53
C SER A 53 -5.67 31.65 -2.56
N LEU A 54 -5.00 32.44 -1.72
CA LEU A 54 -4.08 31.91 -0.70
C LEU A 54 -4.77 30.91 0.24
N LYS A 55 -5.98 31.24 0.72
CA LYS A 55 -6.78 30.34 1.58
C LYS A 55 -7.16 29.05 0.86
N TYR A 56 -7.55 29.14 -0.41
CA TYR A 56 -7.91 27.97 -1.21
C TYR A 56 -6.71 27.05 -1.46
N ILE A 57 -5.57 27.63 -1.85
CA ILE A 57 -4.31 26.90 -2.05
C ILE A 57 -3.88 26.22 -0.75
N GLY A 58 -4.01 26.91 0.39
CA GLY A 58 -3.73 26.34 1.71
C GLY A 58 -4.58 25.09 1.99
N LYS A 59 -5.88 25.11 1.68
CA LYS A 59 -6.74 23.91 1.77
C LYS A 59 -6.28 22.79 0.83
N GLY A 60 -5.82 23.14 -0.37
CA GLY A 60 -5.23 22.19 -1.32
C GLY A 60 -3.97 21.51 -0.78
N LYS A 61 -3.05 22.28 -0.16
CA LYS A 61 -1.86 21.72 0.48
C LYS A 61 -2.19 20.81 1.67
N VAL A 62 -3.23 21.13 2.45
CA VAL A 62 -3.74 20.23 3.50
C VAL A 62 -4.27 18.93 2.91
N LEU A 63 -5.02 19.00 1.80
CA LEU A 63 -5.51 17.81 1.10
C LEU A 63 -4.36 16.95 0.55
N GLN A 64 -3.33 17.55 -0.05
CA GLN A 64 -2.11 16.84 -0.47
C GLN A 64 -1.52 16.02 0.70
N GLY A 65 -1.28 16.67 1.84
CA GLY A 65 -0.74 15.97 3.02
C GLY A 65 -1.64 14.84 3.53
N ASN A 66 -2.96 14.94 3.37
CA ASN A 66 -3.88 13.85 3.72
C ASN A 66 -3.81 12.69 2.73
N ILE A 67 -3.63 12.96 1.43
CA ILE A 67 -3.42 11.94 0.41
C ILE A 67 -2.12 11.18 0.69
N ASP A 68 -1.03 11.90 0.99
CA ASP A 68 0.28 11.30 1.28
C ASP A 68 0.22 10.39 2.53
N LYS A 69 -0.45 10.85 3.60
CA LYS A 69 -0.68 10.03 4.80
C LYS A 69 -1.49 8.77 4.50
N THR A 70 -2.50 8.89 3.62
CA THR A 70 -3.32 7.75 3.20
C THR A 70 -2.48 6.74 2.41
N ALA A 71 -1.66 7.20 1.47
CA ALA A 71 -0.74 6.34 0.73
C ALA A 71 0.24 5.61 1.67
N GLN A 72 0.81 6.32 2.65
CA GLN A 72 1.69 5.73 3.66
C GLN A 72 0.98 4.65 4.49
N ALA A 73 -0.25 4.90 4.93
CA ALA A 73 -1.04 3.91 5.67
C ALA A 73 -1.31 2.65 4.82
N ILE A 74 -1.61 2.81 3.54
CA ILE A 74 -1.78 1.68 2.60
C ILE A 74 -0.49 0.86 2.49
N ARG A 75 0.68 1.51 2.40
CA ARG A 75 1.98 0.80 2.39
C ARG A 75 2.23 0.03 3.68
N GLN A 76 1.86 0.58 4.83
CA GLN A 76 1.97 -0.12 6.11
C GLN A 76 1.10 -1.38 6.15
N VAL A 77 -0.13 -1.30 5.62
CA VAL A 77 -1.01 -2.49 5.48
C VAL A 77 -0.40 -3.51 4.52
N ALA A 78 0.14 -3.08 3.38
CA ALA A 78 0.81 -3.97 2.44
C ALA A 78 2.00 -4.70 3.07
N GLN A 79 2.78 -4.00 3.90
CA GLN A 79 3.88 -4.61 4.65
C GLN A 79 3.37 -5.62 5.68
N ALA A 80 2.35 -5.26 6.47
CA ALA A 80 1.77 -6.18 7.45
C ALA A 80 1.24 -7.48 6.80
N ILE A 81 0.65 -7.39 5.60
CA ILE A 81 0.23 -8.57 4.84
C ILE A 81 1.43 -9.47 4.50
N ARG A 82 2.58 -8.90 4.11
CA ARG A 82 3.79 -9.67 3.81
C ARG A 82 4.33 -10.38 5.04
N ASP A 83 4.45 -9.65 6.14
CA ASP A 83 5.00 -10.17 7.40
C ASP A 83 4.13 -11.34 7.93
N ILE A 84 2.80 -11.17 7.91
CA ILE A 84 1.86 -12.22 8.31
C ILE A 84 1.93 -13.41 7.34
N ALA A 85 2.01 -13.17 6.04
CA ALA A 85 2.07 -14.23 5.05
C ALA A 85 3.35 -15.06 5.16
N GLU A 86 4.49 -14.41 5.45
CA GLU A 86 5.78 -15.08 5.69
C GLU A 86 5.73 -15.95 6.94
N ALA A 87 5.24 -15.40 8.06
CA ALA A 87 5.09 -16.16 9.31
C ALA A 87 4.15 -17.38 9.15
N ILE A 88 3.04 -17.23 8.42
CA ILE A 88 2.12 -18.35 8.14
C ILE A 88 2.80 -19.39 7.24
N TYR A 89 3.49 -18.96 6.19
CA TYR A 89 4.17 -19.85 5.25
C TYR A 89 5.21 -20.71 5.98
N GLU A 90 6.07 -20.10 6.80
CA GLU A 90 7.08 -20.81 7.59
C GLU A 90 6.43 -21.85 8.53
N ALA A 91 5.40 -21.44 9.27
CA ALA A 91 4.68 -22.34 10.18
C ALA A 91 3.99 -23.51 9.44
N GLU A 92 3.39 -23.27 8.28
CA GLU A 92 2.76 -24.30 7.46
C GLU A 92 3.79 -25.26 6.85
N MET A 93 4.96 -24.76 6.43
CA MET A 93 6.07 -25.57 5.92
C MET A 93 6.64 -26.49 6.99
N GLU A 94 6.94 -25.97 8.18
CA GLU A 94 7.41 -26.80 9.31
C GLU A 94 6.40 -27.89 9.72
N ALA A 95 5.10 -27.58 9.65
CA ALA A 95 4.04 -28.55 9.92
C ALA A 95 3.97 -29.64 8.82
N TRP A 96 4.16 -29.24 7.57
CA TRP A 96 4.20 -30.16 6.43
C TRP A 96 5.40 -31.11 6.50
N GLU A 97 6.60 -30.58 6.77
CA GLU A 97 7.84 -31.37 6.91
C GLU A 97 7.73 -32.37 8.06
N ARG A 98 7.23 -31.96 9.23
CA ARG A 98 7.02 -32.86 10.36
C ARG A 98 6.01 -33.96 10.06
N ALA A 99 5.01 -33.71 9.21
CA ALA A 99 4.04 -34.72 8.82
C ALA A 99 4.59 -35.70 7.78
N HIS A 100 5.42 -35.23 6.84
CA HIS A 100 6.03 -36.07 5.80
C HIS A 100 7.28 -36.85 6.27
N ASN A 101 8.03 -36.32 7.23
CA ASN A 101 9.23 -36.98 7.77
C ASN A 101 8.93 -37.90 8.97
N ARG A 102 7.64 -38.13 9.28
CA ARG A 102 7.18 -39.00 10.38
C ARG A 102 6.80 -40.41 9.94
N ASP A 103 6.92 -40.71 8.64
CA ASP A 103 6.86 -42.06 8.06
C ASP A 103 8.27 -42.60 7.82
#